data_AF-A0AAD3D296-F1
#
_entry.id   AF-A0AAD3D296-F1
#
_cell.length_a   1.000
_cell.length_b   1.000
_cell.length_c   1.000
_cell.angle_alpha   90.00
_cell.angle_beta   90.00
_cell.angle_gamma   90.00
#
_symmetry.space_group_name_H-M   'P 1'
#
loop_
_entity.id
_entity.type
_entity.pdbx_description
1 polymer ?
#
loop_
_entity_poly.entity_id
_entity_poly.type
_entity_poly.pdbx_seq_one_letter_code
_entity_poly.pdbx_strand_id
1 'polypeptide(L)'
;MGMNGMNTLSTGDIIERVFSYIFSFLSLVGGSMIISSVFRSKQNRENIQQKIVGLMSVADVAFALLRLTGMFFAPRNWAEGNLGNSVTCNIQGFAAILVWVSTLFYSCSLALYYLLVIRYNWKSRRLLKVTKYLYFGPPISGLLLAVLSICFNGINFKSRPYDICFSTPSDFSDLSGFIEIVNIGGVCTFIFMVIFNAICIFIVYFHVRKTERRSMRWNTRASLVMLQRTKQVSRQFQLFTLIFLTPSIIQMSGGIMAFSGVNVPLWYSRIGLVLLSSSGFLNAIVYFRIRNARLQQERPDWSKFRISVSIVNDTLFPCAKRSSMIFEDVEPSIHTSDFSISDDDDDMEVRDDIERDGVLRHSRKEPSKNDRVEIKEGGWQTLRAAGIKSIRKNECCDKQTPTRAKALNKVEIVQEKGDWRTLRAAGVRTIKN
;
A
#
# COMPACT_ATOMS: atom_id res chain seq x y z
N MET A 1 39.80 22.56 -26.55
CA MET A 1 39.16 21.54 -25.70
C MET A 1 39.93 20.23 -25.89
N GLY A 2 40.88 19.95 -25.00
CA GLY A 2 41.64 18.70 -25.04
C GLY A 2 40.75 17.52 -24.66
N MET A 3 40.79 16.45 -25.44
CA MET A 3 40.19 15.17 -25.08
C MET A 3 41.01 14.57 -23.93
N ASN A 4 40.75 15.05 -22.71
CA ASN A 4 41.34 14.49 -21.49
C ASN A 4 40.96 13.01 -21.42
N GLY A 5 41.95 12.17 -21.11
CA GLY A 5 41.94 10.73 -21.30
C GLY A 5 40.65 10.03 -20.85
N MET A 6 40.22 9.07 -21.67
CA MET A 6 39.19 8.12 -21.29
C MET A 6 39.64 7.39 -20.03
N ASN A 7 39.08 7.78 -18.89
CA ASN A 7 39.32 7.12 -17.62
C ASN A 7 38.82 5.69 -17.74
N THR A 8 39.74 4.73 -17.76
CA THR A 8 39.40 3.30 -17.74
C THR A 8 38.55 3.03 -16.50
N LEU A 9 37.44 2.31 -16.69
CA LEU A 9 36.53 1.98 -15.58
C LEU A 9 37.30 1.13 -14.56
N SER A 10 37.30 1.53 -13.28
CA SER A 10 37.91 0.70 -12.24
C SER A 10 37.06 -0.55 -12.04
N THR A 11 37.68 -1.68 -11.71
CA THR A 11 36.97 -2.93 -11.35
C THR A 11 35.90 -2.69 -10.28
N GLY A 12 36.15 -1.74 -9.37
CA GLY A 12 35.19 -1.35 -8.34
C GLY A 12 33.90 -0.75 -8.90
N ASP A 13 33.97 -0.01 -10.01
CA ASP A 13 32.81 0.61 -10.65
C ASP A 13 31.95 -0.44 -11.36
N ILE A 14 32.59 -1.42 -12.01
CA ILE A 14 31.89 -2.52 -12.69
C ILE A 14 31.07 -3.31 -11.67
N ILE A 15 31.70 -3.67 -10.55
CA ILE A 15 31.05 -4.43 -9.47
C ILE A 15 29.83 -3.67 -8.94
N GLU A 16 29.98 -2.36 -8.69
CA GLU A 16 28.92 -1.51 -8.17
C GLU A 16 27.71 -1.41 -9.11
N ARG A 17 27.97 -1.27 -10.42
CA ARG A 17 26.93 -1.30 -11.46
C ARG A 17 26.16 -2.61 -11.47
N VAL A 18 26.89 -3.73 -11.47
CA VAL A 18 26.29 -5.07 -11.48
C VAL A 18 25.40 -5.27 -10.25
N PHE A 19 25.88 -4.89 -9.05
CA PHE A 19 25.06 -4.96 -7.84
C PHE A 19 23.81 -4.07 -7.96
N SER A 20 23.95 -2.83 -8.41
CA SER A 20 22.80 -1.93 -8.59
C SER A 20 21.76 -2.52 -9.54
N TYR A 21 22.18 -3.18 -10.62
CA TYR A 21 21.26 -3.85 -11.55
C TYR A 21 20.58 -5.08 -10.95
N ILE A 22 21.28 -5.90 -10.17
CA ILE A 22 20.67 -7.04 -9.47
C ILE A 22 19.57 -6.53 -8.53
N PHE A 23 19.85 -5.51 -7.72
CA PHE A 23 18.86 -4.97 -6.79
C PHE A 23 17.72 -4.23 -7.49
N SER A 24 18.01 -3.50 -8.57
CA SER A 24 16.97 -2.85 -9.38
C SER A 24 16.05 -3.88 -10.03
N PHE A 25 16.59 -5.00 -10.50
CA PHE A 25 15.80 -6.12 -11.02
C PHE A 25 14.93 -6.75 -9.92
N LEU A 26 15.48 -6.99 -8.72
CA LEU A 26 14.69 -7.47 -7.58
C LEU A 26 13.57 -6.50 -7.21
N SER A 27 13.84 -5.19 -7.25
CA SER A 27 12.85 -4.14 -7.00
C SER A 27 11.77 -4.12 -8.08
N LEU A 28 12.14 -4.28 -9.35
CA LEU A 28 11.21 -4.43 -10.47
C LEU A 28 10.27 -5.62 -10.25
N VAL A 29 10.80 -6.78 -9.88
CA VAL A 29 10.01 -7.98 -9.59
C VAL A 29 9.09 -7.76 -8.38
N GLY A 30 9.64 -7.24 -7.27
CA GLY A 30 8.87 -6.98 -6.04
C GLY A 30 7.74 -5.99 -6.23
N GLY A 31 8.00 -4.87 -6.89
CA GLY A 31 6.98 -3.88 -7.22
C GLY A 31 5.92 -4.44 -8.18
N SER A 32 6.33 -5.21 -9.19
CA SER A 32 5.41 -5.88 -10.12
C SER A 32 4.49 -6.88 -9.41
N MET A 33 4.99 -7.61 -8.41
CA MET A 33 4.18 -8.50 -7.59
C MET A 33 3.09 -7.73 -6.82
N ILE A 34 3.44 -6.61 -6.19
CA ILE A 34 2.46 -5.79 -5.46
C ILE A 34 1.41 -5.23 -6.44
N ILE A 35 1.85 -4.69 -7.58
CA ILE A 35 0.95 -4.18 -8.62
C ILE A 35 -0.02 -5.28 -9.07
N SER A 36 0.48 -6.46 -9.44
CA SER A 36 -0.37 -7.61 -9.83
C SER A 36 -1.40 -7.95 -8.74
N SER A 37 -0.96 -8.06 -7.48
CA SER A 37 -1.84 -8.35 -6.33
C SER A 37 -2.93 -7.30 -6.12
N VAL A 38 -2.58 -6.02 -6.19
CA VAL A 38 -3.51 -4.91 -5.95
C VAL A 38 -4.50 -4.75 -7.10
N PHE A 39 -4.04 -4.78 -8.35
CA PHE A 39 -4.90 -4.52 -9.51
C PHE A 39 -5.76 -5.72 -9.91
N ARG A 40 -5.35 -6.96 -9.59
CA ARG A 40 -6.11 -8.18 -9.93
C ARG A 40 -7.34 -8.37 -9.04
N SER A 41 -7.25 -8.07 -7.74
CA SER A 41 -8.36 -8.26 -6.80
C SER A 41 -9.29 -7.04 -6.76
N LYS A 42 -10.60 -7.24 -7.02
CA LYS A 42 -11.60 -6.17 -6.89
C LYS A 42 -11.63 -5.58 -5.48
N GLN A 43 -11.47 -6.42 -4.45
CA GLN A 43 -11.47 -5.98 -3.06
C GLN A 43 -10.23 -5.15 -2.72
N ASN A 44 -9.04 -5.54 -3.21
CA ASN A 44 -7.83 -4.74 -3.04
C ASN A 44 -7.97 -3.38 -3.75
N ARG A 45 -8.65 -3.34 -4.90
CA ARG A 45 -9.03 -2.10 -5.60
C ARG A 45 -10.15 -1.31 -4.92
N GLU A 46 -10.74 -1.75 -3.84
CA GLU A 46 -11.67 -0.93 -3.05
C GLU A 46 -10.98 -0.40 -1.79
N ASN A 47 -9.96 -1.11 -1.29
CA ASN A 47 -9.18 -0.69 -0.13
C ASN A 47 -8.20 0.46 -0.48
N ILE A 48 -8.38 1.61 0.17
CA ILE A 48 -7.57 2.82 -0.05
C ILE A 48 -6.09 2.56 0.24
N GLN A 49 -5.78 1.84 1.32
CA GLN A 49 -4.41 1.49 1.70
C GLN A 49 -3.69 0.75 0.57
N GLN A 50 -4.37 -0.28 0.05
CA GLN A 50 -3.85 -1.17 -0.98
C GLN A 50 -3.58 -0.40 -2.28
N LYS A 51 -4.44 0.56 -2.63
CA LYS A 51 -4.19 1.48 -3.74
C LYS A 51 -2.96 2.35 -3.54
N ILE A 52 -2.77 2.95 -2.36
CA ILE A 52 -1.59 3.79 -2.09
C ILE A 52 -0.32 2.97 -2.26
N VAL A 53 -0.27 1.78 -1.67
CA VAL A 53 0.89 0.88 -1.78
C VAL A 53 1.10 0.40 -3.23
N GLY A 54 0.00 0.15 -3.96
CA GLY A 54 0.06 -0.16 -5.39
C GLY A 54 0.63 0.97 -6.24
N LEU A 55 0.18 2.22 -6.03
CA LEU A 55 0.70 3.41 -6.72
C LEU A 55 2.16 3.69 -6.37
N MET A 56 2.54 3.54 -5.09
CA MET A 56 3.93 3.62 -4.65
C MET A 56 4.79 2.57 -5.37
N SER A 57 4.27 1.35 -5.53
CA SER A 57 4.97 0.27 -6.25
C SER A 57 5.10 0.55 -7.75
N VAL A 58 4.14 1.26 -8.37
CA VAL A 58 4.28 1.73 -9.76
C VAL A 58 5.45 2.70 -9.90
N ALA A 59 5.59 3.63 -8.94
CA ALA A 59 6.73 4.56 -8.92
C ALA A 59 8.07 3.82 -8.69
N ASP A 60 8.11 2.84 -7.78
CA ASP A 60 9.29 1.99 -7.55
C ASP A 60 9.68 1.20 -8.81
N VAL A 61 8.71 0.62 -9.53
CA VAL A 61 8.94 -0.08 -10.79
C VAL A 61 9.47 0.86 -11.87
N ALA A 62 8.88 2.05 -12.01
CA ALA A 62 9.34 3.05 -12.96
C ALA A 62 10.78 3.49 -12.65
N PHE A 63 11.11 3.72 -11.37
CA PHE A 63 12.47 4.07 -10.96
C PHE A 63 13.47 2.95 -11.23
N ALA A 64 13.10 1.69 -10.93
CA ALA A 64 13.93 0.52 -11.24
C ALA A 64 14.20 0.39 -12.74
N LEU A 65 13.18 0.62 -13.59
CA LEU A 65 13.34 0.62 -15.04
C LEU A 65 14.29 1.72 -15.52
N LEU A 66 14.10 2.96 -15.06
CA LEU A 66 14.98 4.08 -15.42
C LEU A 66 16.44 3.77 -15.11
N ARG A 67 16.68 3.09 -13.99
CA ARG A 67 18.00 2.68 -13.53
C ARG A 67 18.61 1.54 -14.35
N LEU A 68 17.83 0.50 -14.64
CA LEU A 68 18.25 -0.60 -15.51
C LEU A 68 18.57 -0.10 -16.93
N THR A 69 17.83 0.91 -17.39
CA THR A 69 18.06 1.55 -18.70
C THR A 69 19.09 2.68 -18.67
N GLY A 70 19.79 2.87 -17.55
CA GLY A 70 20.81 3.89 -17.29
C GLY A 70 21.68 4.28 -18.49
N MET A 71 22.34 3.27 -19.03
CA MET A 71 23.33 3.40 -20.11
C MET A 71 22.72 3.89 -21.44
N PHE A 72 21.43 3.63 -21.69
CA PHE A 72 20.76 4.07 -22.91
C PHE A 72 20.49 5.58 -22.91
N PHE A 73 20.31 6.18 -21.73
CA PHE A 73 20.03 7.61 -21.59
C PHE A 73 21.27 8.45 -21.36
N ALA A 74 22.33 7.85 -20.81
CA ALA A 74 23.60 8.53 -20.53
C ALA A 74 24.30 8.96 -21.83
N PRO A 75 24.94 10.15 -21.87
CA PRO A 75 25.58 10.64 -23.10
C PRO A 75 26.85 9.86 -23.47
N ARG A 76 27.05 9.62 -24.78
CA ARG A 76 28.17 8.83 -25.35
C ARG A 76 29.57 9.30 -24.93
N ASN A 77 29.75 10.60 -24.72
CA ASN A 77 31.05 11.19 -24.41
C ASN A 77 31.50 11.03 -22.94
N TRP A 78 30.70 10.36 -22.09
CA TRP A 78 31.01 10.23 -20.66
C TRP A 78 31.66 8.90 -20.26
N ALA A 79 31.24 7.79 -20.87
CA ALA A 79 31.77 6.47 -20.57
C ALA A 79 31.57 5.54 -21.77
N GLU A 80 32.49 4.59 -21.94
CA GLU A 80 32.34 3.52 -22.92
C GLU A 80 31.03 2.73 -22.67
N GLY A 81 30.29 2.46 -23.73
CA GLY A 81 29.01 1.75 -23.68
C GLY A 81 27.77 2.63 -23.47
N ASN A 82 27.92 3.92 -23.16
CA ASN A 82 26.80 4.86 -23.15
C ASN A 82 26.30 5.10 -24.58
N LEU A 83 24.98 5.09 -24.79
CA LEU A 83 24.38 5.22 -26.14
C LEU A 83 23.62 6.53 -26.38
N GLY A 84 23.27 7.24 -25.31
CA GLY A 84 22.41 8.41 -25.33
C GLY A 84 23.11 9.74 -25.64
N ASN A 85 22.38 10.83 -25.39
CA ASN A 85 22.82 12.21 -25.54
C ASN A 85 22.29 13.09 -24.39
N SER A 86 22.51 14.40 -24.45
CA SER A 86 22.03 15.32 -23.40
C SER A 86 20.50 15.35 -23.28
N VAL A 87 19.77 15.19 -24.38
CA VAL A 87 18.29 15.20 -24.37
C VAL A 87 17.76 13.95 -23.68
N THR A 88 18.27 12.76 -24.03
CA THR A 88 17.87 11.52 -23.37
C THR A 88 18.21 11.56 -21.88
N CYS A 89 19.36 12.13 -21.52
CA CYS A 89 19.75 12.32 -20.14
C CYS A 89 18.77 13.21 -19.36
N ASN A 90 18.34 14.33 -19.94
CA ASN A 90 17.35 15.22 -19.32
C ASN A 90 16.00 14.53 -19.12
N ILE A 91 15.54 13.75 -20.11
CA ILE A 91 14.31 12.95 -20.01
C ILE A 91 14.41 11.96 -18.85
N GLN A 92 15.53 11.25 -18.75
CA GLN A 92 15.75 10.27 -17.68
C GLN A 92 15.78 10.94 -16.31
N GLY A 93 16.52 12.03 -16.16
CA GLY A 93 16.61 12.73 -14.87
C GLY A 93 15.28 13.35 -14.44
N PHE A 94 14.50 13.86 -15.39
CA PHE A 94 13.16 14.35 -15.12
C PHE A 94 12.25 13.23 -14.61
N ALA A 95 12.22 12.11 -15.32
CA ALA A 95 11.44 10.95 -14.92
C ALA A 95 11.90 10.41 -13.56
N ALA A 96 13.21 10.39 -13.31
CA ALA A 96 13.81 9.93 -12.06
C ALA A 96 13.37 10.80 -10.87
N ILE A 97 13.47 12.12 -11.01
CA ILE A 97 13.06 13.08 -9.97
C ILE A 97 11.56 12.97 -9.72
N LEU A 98 10.74 12.92 -10.78
CA LEU A 98 9.30 12.75 -10.69
C LEU A 98 8.95 11.52 -9.85
N VAL A 99 9.42 10.33 -10.26
CA VAL A 99 9.01 9.08 -9.60
C VAL A 99 9.61 8.97 -8.19
N TRP A 100 10.86 9.40 -7.99
CA TRP A 100 11.51 9.35 -6.68
C TRP A 100 10.76 10.23 -5.69
N VAL A 101 10.52 11.50 -6.01
CA VAL A 101 9.76 12.43 -5.16
C VAL A 101 8.35 11.90 -4.92
N SER A 102 7.67 11.39 -5.95
CA SER A 102 6.33 10.80 -5.78
C SER A 102 6.34 9.63 -4.78
N THR A 103 7.33 8.75 -4.82
CA THR A 103 7.48 7.67 -3.83
C THR A 103 7.59 8.24 -2.41
N LEU A 104 8.33 9.34 -2.21
CA LEU A 104 8.44 9.97 -0.89
C LEU A 104 7.09 10.48 -0.38
N PHE A 105 6.33 11.17 -1.23
CA PHE A 105 5.02 11.68 -0.87
C PHE A 105 3.97 10.56 -0.71
N TYR A 106 4.11 9.44 -1.43
CA TYR A 106 3.27 8.26 -1.20
C TYR A 106 3.53 7.64 0.18
N SER A 107 4.77 7.63 0.64
CA SER A 107 5.10 7.20 2.01
C SER A 107 4.39 8.08 3.06
N CYS A 108 4.43 9.41 2.89
CA CYS A 108 3.69 10.33 3.75
C CYS A 108 2.17 10.14 3.66
N SER A 109 1.65 9.89 2.45
CA SER A 109 0.23 9.62 2.24
C SER A 109 -0.22 8.34 2.94
N LEU A 110 0.64 7.31 2.95
CA LEU A 110 0.41 6.06 3.67
C LEU A 110 0.43 6.29 5.19
N ALA A 111 1.40 7.05 5.70
CA ALA A 111 1.46 7.39 7.12
C ALA A 111 0.26 8.21 7.59
N LEU A 112 -0.15 9.20 6.79
CA LEU A 112 -1.35 9.98 7.04
C LEU A 112 -2.60 9.09 7.00
N TYR A 113 -2.72 8.18 6.03
CA TYR A 113 -3.82 7.23 5.98
C TYR A 113 -3.92 6.40 7.27
N TYR A 114 -2.82 5.82 7.75
CA TYR A 114 -2.82 5.06 8.99
C TYR A 114 -3.14 5.91 10.22
N LEU A 115 -2.66 7.14 10.27
CA LEU A 115 -3.01 8.08 11.33
C LEU A 115 -4.52 8.35 11.33
N LEU A 116 -5.11 8.66 10.17
CA LEU A 116 -6.55 8.93 10.03
C LEU A 116 -7.41 7.72 10.41
N VAL A 117 -7.00 6.52 10.00
CA VAL A 117 -7.74 5.28 10.29
C VAL A 117 -7.58 4.85 11.75
N ILE A 118 -6.37 4.79 12.28
CA ILE A 118 -6.09 4.24 13.61
C ILE A 118 -6.39 5.25 14.71
N ARG A 119 -5.85 6.48 14.63
CA ARG A 119 -5.97 7.48 15.70
C ARG A 119 -7.31 8.21 15.67
N TYR A 120 -7.80 8.54 14.47
CA TYR A 120 -9.01 9.34 14.30
C TYR A 120 -10.25 8.51 13.96
N ASN A 121 -10.11 7.19 13.79
CA ASN A 121 -11.19 6.27 13.46
C ASN A 121 -12.04 6.74 12.27
N TRP A 122 -11.39 7.31 11.24
CA TRP A 122 -12.11 7.83 10.09
C TRP A 122 -12.76 6.70 9.29
N LYS A 123 -14.09 6.78 9.14
CA LYS A 123 -14.86 5.87 8.29
C LYS A 123 -14.60 6.11 6.81
N SER A 124 -14.86 5.09 5.99
CA SER A 124 -14.68 5.13 4.53
C SER A 124 -15.27 6.39 3.86
N ARG A 125 -16.45 6.86 4.30
CA ARG A 125 -17.09 8.08 3.74
C ARG A 125 -16.24 9.35 3.93
N ARG A 126 -15.56 9.52 5.07
CA ARG A 126 -14.69 10.68 5.33
C ARG A 126 -13.37 10.53 4.59
N LEU A 127 -12.81 9.32 4.56
CA LEU A 127 -11.58 9.02 3.83
C LEU A 127 -11.71 9.31 2.33
N LEU A 128 -12.85 9.01 1.71
CA LEU A 128 -13.11 9.29 0.29
C LEU A 128 -12.92 10.77 -0.09
N LYS A 129 -13.15 11.71 0.84
CA LYS A 129 -12.93 13.15 0.59
C LYS A 129 -11.44 13.49 0.48
N VAL A 130 -10.60 12.88 1.31
CA VAL A 130 -9.15 13.12 1.34
C VAL A 130 -8.39 12.24 0.34
N THR A 131 -9.02 11.16 -0.12
CA THR A 131 -8.44 10.18 -1.04
C THR A 131 -7.86 10.80 -2.32
N LYS A 132 -8.51 11.83 -2.88
CA LYS A 132 -7.98 12.53 -4.07
C LYS A 132 -6.60 13.11 -3.83
N TYR A 133 -6.38 13.74 -2.67
CA TYR A 133 -5.09 14.32 -2.30
C TYR A 133 -4.04 13.24 -2.02
N LEU A 134 -4.43 12.12 -1.38
CA LEU A 134 -3.52 11.00 -1.13
C LEU A 134 -3.03 10.31 -2.42
N TYR A 135 -3.81 10.38 -3.51
CA TYR A 135 -3.46 9.73 -4.78
C TYR A 135 -2.74 10.67 -5.73
N PHE A 136 -3.26 11.88 -5.91
CA PHE A 136 -2.78 12.84 -6.91
C PHE A 136 -1.76 13.83 -6.34
N GLY A 137 -1.74 14.06 -5.02
CA GLY A 137 -0.73 14.92 -4.39
C GLY A 137 0.71 14.48 -4.71
N PRO A 138 1.07 13.20 -4.52
CA PRO A 138 2.42 12.71 -4.79
C PRO A 138 2.95 12.88 -6.23
N PRO A 139 2.20 12.55 -7.31
CA PRO A 139 2.66 12.82 -8.67
C PRO A 139 2.71 14.32 -8.99
N ILE A 140 1.79 15.13 -8.45
CA ILE A 140 1.81 16.59 -8.67
C ILE A 140 3.06 17.21 -8.03
N SER A 141 3.43 16.82 -6.81
CA SER A 141 4.64 17.33 -6.16
C SER A 141 5.91 16.88 -6.86
N GLY A 142 5.97 15.62 -7.32
CA GLY A 142 7.08 15.12 -8.13
C GLY A 142 7.21 15.87 -9.45
N LEU A 143 6.08 16.15 -10.13
CA LEU A 143 6.06 16.89 -11.39
C LEU A 143 6.57 18.32 -11.20
N LEU A 144 6.12 19.01 -10.15
CA LEU A 144 6.56 20.36 -9.84
C LEU A 144 8.08 20.43 -9.67
N LEU A 145 8.66 19.53 -8.86
CA LEU A 145 10.12 19.50 -8.66
C LEU A 145 10.89 19.11 -9.93
N ALA A 146 10.38 18.14 -10.70
CA ALA A 146 11.03 17.72 -11.94
C ALA A 146 11.04 18.83 -13.01
N VAL A 147 9.93 19.59 -13.13
CA VAL A 147 9.85 20.76 -14.02
C VAL A 147 10.84 21.83 -13.60
N LEU A 148 10.91 22.16 -12.31
CA LEU A 148 11.91 23.09 -11.79
C LEU A 148 13.33 22.61 -12.12
N SER A 149 13.66 21.34 -11.90
CA SER A 149 15.00 20.82 -12.24
C SER A 149 15.36 20.95 -13.72
N ILE A 150 14.42 20.78 -14.66
CA ILE A 150 14.67 21.03 -16.09
C ILE A 150 14.84 22.53 -16.36
N CYS A 151 13.92 23.37 -15.90
CA CYS A 151 13.90 24.80 -16.23
C CYS A 151 15.20 25.52 -15.85
N PHE A 152 15.89 25.01 -14.83
CA PHE A 152 17.14 25.57 -14.33
C PHE A 152 18.39 24.77 -14.74
N ASN A 153 18.28 23.90 -15.75
CA ASN A 153 19.38 23.05 -16.21
C ASN A 153 20.08 22.27 -15.08
N GLY A 154 19.33 21.90 -14.03
CA GLY A 154 19.88 21.21 -12.86
C GLY A 154 20.20 19.74 -13.14
N ILE A 155 19.59 19.15 -14.16
CA ILE A 155 19.82 17.76 -14.55
C ILE A 155 21.11 17.65 -15.35
N ASN A 156 22.01 16.80 -14.87
CA ASN A 156 23.26 16.53 -15.57
C ASN A 156 23.70 15.08 -15.31
N PHE A 157 24.63 14.60 -16.14
CA PHE A 157 25.26 13.28 -15.96
C PHE A 157 26.60 13.43 -15.25
N LYS A 158 26.67 14.14 -14.12
CA LYS A 158 27.95 14.33 -13.44
C LYS A 158 28.21 13.20 -12.45
N SER A 159 28.75 12.12 -13.02
CA SER A 159 29.48 10.98 -12.45
C SER A 159 29.19 10.52 -11.01
N ARG A 160 28.88 9.21 -10.94
CA ARG A 160 29.12 8.21 -9.86
C ARG A 160 28.59 8.56 -8.45
N PRO A 161 27.90 7.61 -7.79
CA PRO A 161 27.65 6.22 -8.18
C PRO A 161 26.34 5.97 -8.96
N TYR A 162 25.62 7.01 -9.34
CA TYR A 162 24.28 6.87 -9.87
C TYR A 162 24.34 6.72 -11.39
N ASP A 163 24.14 5.51 -11.93
CA ASP A 163 24.04 5.26 -13.39
C ASP A 163 22.76 5.85 -14.02
N ILE A 164 22.33 7.01 -13.52
CA ILE A 164 21.11 7.71 -13.88
C ILE A 164 21.42 9.21 -13.89
N CYS A 165 20.92 9.91 -14.90
CA CYS A 165 20.96 11.37 -14.90
C CYS A 165 20.16 11.92 -13.72
N PHE A 166 20.74 12.85 -12.97
CA PHE A 166 20.12 13.39 -11.77
C PHE A 166 20.49 14.86 -11.56
N SER A 167 19.81 15.51 -10.60
CA SER A 167 20.20 16.86 -10.18
C SER A 167 21.51 16.80 -9.42
N THR A 168 22.56 17.45 -9.92
CA THR A 168 23.80 17.65 -9.16
C THR A 168 24.21 19.11 -9.23
N PRO A 169 24.94 19.63 -8.22
CA PRO A 169 25.48 20.98 -8.27
C PRO A 169 26.33 21.18 -9.54
N SER A 170 25.95 22.15 -10.37
CA SER A 170 26.69 22.48 -11.59
C SER A 170 27.95 23.30 -11.27
N ASP A 171 29.05 23.10 -12.00
CA ASP A 171 30.25 23.96 -11.88
C ASP A 171 30.06 25.36 -12.48
N PHE A 172 28.92 25.63 -13.11
CA PHE A 172 28.68 26.91 -13.77
C PHE A 172 28.41 28.01 -12.74
N SER A 173 29.31 29.00 -12.70
CA SER A 173 29.33 30.12 -11.74
C SER A 173 28.03 30.94 -11.73
N ASP A 174 27.41 31.15 -12.90
CA ASP A 174 26.40 32.21 -13.04
C ASP A 174 24.97 31.75 -12.69
N LEU A 175 24.70 30.44 -12.66
CA LEU A 175 23.38 29.87 -12.27
C LEU A 175 23.45 29.02 -10.99
N SER A 176 24.63 28.99 -10.34
CA SER A 176 24.92 28.18 -9.15
C SER A 176 23.93 28.43 -8.00
N GLY A 177 23.62 29.69 -7.71
CA GLY A 177 22.78 30.06 -6.56
C GLY A 177 21.34 29.51 -6.64
N PHE A 178 20.74 29.43 -7.82
CA PHE A 178 19.37 28.90 -7.92
C PHE A 178 19.32 27.37 -7.82
N ILE A 179 20.27 26.66 -8.46
CA ILE A 179 20.37 25.21 -8.35
C ILE A 179 20.65 24.82 -6.90
N GLU A 180 21.47 25.60 -6.20
CA GLU A 180 21.68 25.46 -4.76
C GLU A 180 20.38 25.62 -3.97
N ILE A 181 19.57 26.66 -4.25
CA ILE A 181 18.26 26.83 -3.61
C ILE A 181 17.33 25.65 -3.88
N VAL A 182 17.26 25.12 -5.11
CA VAL A 182 16.43 23.94 -5.44
C VAL A 182 16.90 22.71 -4.68
N ASN A 183 18.21 22.50 -4.63
CA ASN A 183 18.80 21.37 -3.92
C ASN A 183 18.58 21.48 -2.40
N ILE A 184 18.81 22.66 -1.81
CA ILE A 184 18.51 22.94 -0.41
C ILE A 184 17.01 22.73 -0.15
N GLY A 185 16.14 23.27 -1.00
CA GLY A 185 14.69 23.08 -0.91
C GLY A 185 14.30 21.61 -0.99
N GLY A 186 14.96 20.82 -1.84
CA GLY A 186 14.82 19.37 -1.93
C GLY A 186 15.21 18.67 -0.62
N VAL A 187 16.37 19.00 -0.06
CA VAL A 187 16.85 18.46 1.23
C VAL A 187 15.91 18.86 2.37
N CYS A 188 15.46 20.12 2.44
CA CYS A 188 14.50 20.60 3.43
C CYS A 188 13.16 19.88 3.31
N THR A 189 12.64 19.73 2.09
CA THR A 189 11.40 18.97 1.82
C THR A 189 11.55 17.53 2.31
N PHE A 190 12.70 16.91 2.04
CA PHE A 190 12.99 15.55 2.47
C PHE A 190 13.03 15.41 4.00
N ILE A 191 13.77 16.28 4.68
CA ILE A 191 13.84 16.33 6.14
C ILE A 191 12.44 16.48 6.73
N PHE A 192 11.63 17.38 6.16
CA PHE A 192 10.25 17.57 6.58
C PHE A 192 9.44 16.27 6.43
N MET A 193 9.56 15.55 5.31
CA MET A 193 8.87 14.26 5.11
C MET A 193 9.32 13.19 6.11
N VAL A 194 10.62 13.10 6.42
CA VAL A 194 11.15 12.18 7.42
C VAL A 194 10.57 12.48 8.80
N ILE A 195 10.60 13.76 9.21
CA ILE A 195 10.03 14.23 10.48
C ILE A 195 8.53 13.95 10.53
N PHE A 196 7.79 14.27 9.46
CA PHE A 196 6.36 14.03 9.37
C PHE A 196 6.00 12.54 9.55
N ASN A 197 6.72 11.65 8.86
CA ASN A 197 6.54 10.20 9.02
C ASN A 197 6.85 9.74 10.44
N ALA A 198 7.93 10.22 11.05
CA ALA A 198 8.30 9.90 12.42
C ALA A 198 7.22 10.35 13.41
N ILE A 199 6.68 11.56 13.25
CA ILE A 199 5.57 12.08 14.07
C ILE A 199 4.32 11.20 13.90
N CYS A 200 3.95 10.82 12.67
CA CYS A 200 2.81 9.95 12.44
C CYS A 200 2.98 8.58 13.11
N ILE A 201 4.16 7.95 12.98
CA ILE A 201 4.49 6.69 13.66
C ILE A 201 4.37 6.86 15.17
N PHE A 202 4.95 7.92 15.71
CA PHE A 202 4.93 8.21 17.14
C PHE A 202 3.48 8.31 17.64
N ILE A 203 2.65 9.15 17.02
CA ILE A 203 1.25 9.32 17.42
C ILE A 203 0.47 8.00 17.35
N VAL A 204 0.62 7.24 16.26
CA VAL A 204 -0.04 5.93 16.10
C VAL A 204 0.45 4.94 17.17
N TYR A 205 1.75 4.91 17.46
CA TYR A 205 2.33 4.02 18.48
C TYR A 205 1.76 4.32 19.87
N PHE A 206 1.77 5.59 20.29
CA PHE A 206 1.24 5.98 21.60
C PHE A 206 -0.28 5.74 21.68
N HIS A 207 -1.01 5.99 20.60
CA HIS A 207 -2.43 5.68 20.55
C HIS A 207 -2.70 4.18 20.73
N VAL A 208 -2.01 3.32 19.97
CA VAL A 208 -2.18 1.86 20.08
C VAL A 208 -1.78 1.36 21.48
N ARG A 209 -0.71 1.88 22.08
CA ARG A 209 -0.31 1.54 23.46
C ARG A 209 -1.36 1.96 24.49
N LYS A 210 -1.95 3.15 24.35
CA LYS A 210 -3.03 3.62 25.23
C LYS A 210 -4.27 2.73 25.08
N THR A 211 -4.62 2.36 23.86
CA THR A 211 -5.75 1.46 23.56
C THR A 211 -5.53 0.05 24.11
N GLU A 212 -4.31 -0.50 24.01
CA GLU A 212 -3.92 -1.78 24.61
C GLU A 212 -4.12 -1.77 26.13
N ARG A 213 -3.62 -0.73 26.82
CA ARG A 213 -3.78 -0.58 28.28
C ARG A 213 -5.24 -0.46 28.72
N ARG A 214 -6.07 0.27 27.97
CA ARG A 214 -7.51 0.38 28.25
C ARG A 214 -8.24 -0.94 28.01
N SER A 215 -7.91 -1.64 26.92
CA SER A 215 -8.54 -2.92 26.57
C SER A 215 -8.22 -4.04 27.56
N MET A 216 -7.02 -4.03 28.18
CA MET A 216 -6.66 -5.01 29.22
C MET A 216 -7.51 -4.88 30.49
N ARG A 217 -8.07 -3.70 30.78
CA ARG A 217 -8.97 -3.52 31.94
C ARG A 217 -10.33 -4.18 31.71
N TRP A 218 -10.80 -4.16 30.47
CA TRP A 218 -12.10 -4.69 30.06
C TRP A 218 -11.87 -5.95 29.23
N ASN A 219 -11.58 -7.04 29.92
CA ASN A 219 -11.11 -8.32 29.37
C ASN A 219 -12.22 -9.08 28.62
N THR A 220 -12.86 -8.43 27.65
CA THR A 220 -13.85 -9.04 26.78
C THR A 220 -13.14 -9.72 25.62
N ARG A 221 -13.55 -10.94 25.28
CA ARG A 221 -12.94 -11.70 24.17
C ARG A 221 -13.00 -10.93 22.84
N ALA A 222 -14.04 -10.11 22.64
CA ALA A 222 -14.20 -9.26 21.46
C ALA A 222 -13.13 -8.15 21.39
N SER A 223 -12.80 -7.49 22.51
CA SER A 223 -11.77 -6.44 22.56
C SER A 223 -10.39 -7.00 22.23
N LEU A 224 -10.09 -8.23 22.66
CA LEU A 224 -8.81 -8.90 22.37
C LEU A 224 -8.61 -9.17 20.87
N VAL A 225 -9.63 -9.67 20.17
CA VAL A 225 -9.55 -9.94 18.72
C VAL A 225 -9.37 -8.63 17.95
N MET A 226 -10.11 -7.58 18.31
CA MET A 226 -9.96 -6.26 17.70
C MET A 226 -8.56 -5.68 17.94
N LEU A 227 -8.05 -5.77 19.18
CA LEU A 227 -6.73 -5.29 19.55
C LEU A 227 -5.61 -5.99 18.78
N GLN A 228 -5.70 -7.30 18.59
CA GLN A 228 -4.74 -8.06 17.79
C GLN A 228 -4.70 -7.56 16.34
N ARG A 229 -5.86 -7.28 15.73
CA ARG A 229 -5.94 -6.72 14.37
C ARG A 229 -5.30 -5.34 14.30
N THR A 230 -5.65 -4.44 15.20
CA THR A 230 -5.05 -3.08 15.26
C THR A 230 -3.53 -3.14 15.44
N LYS A 231 -3.03 -4.04 16.28
CA LYS A 231 -1.59 -4.26 16.51
C LYS A 231 -0.89 -4.79 15.25
N GLN A 232 -1.53 -5.71 14.53
CA GLN A 232 -0.99 -6.25 13.29
C GLN A 232 -0.88 -5.16 12.21
N VAL A 233 -1.92 -4.34 12.05
CA VAL A 233 -1.95 -3.24 11.08
C VAL A 233 -0.93 -2.15 11.46
N SER A 234 -0.87 -1.75 12.74
CA SER A 234 0.12 -0.81 13.24
C SER A 234 1.56 -1.28 13.01
N ARG A 235 1.82 -2.58 13.21
CA ARG A 235 3.14 -3.18 12.94
C ARG A 235 3.45 -3.22 11.44
N GLN A 236 2.46 -3.45 10.58
CA GLN A 236 2.66 -3.39 9.13
C GLN A 236 3.02 -1.97 8.68
N PHE A 237 2.30 -0.97 9.20
CA PHE A 237 2.61 0.45 8.99
C PHE A 237 4.05 0.78 9.40
N GLN A 238 4.45 0.44 10.63
CA GLN A 238 5.81 0.70 11.12
C GLN A 238 6.87 0.08 10.22
N LEU A 239 6.66 -1.15 9.75
CA LEU A 239 7.63 -1.82 8.86
C LEU A 239 7.73 -1.14 7.49
N PHE A 240 6.62 -0.75 6.87
CA PHE A 240 6.64 0.00 5.61
C PHE A 240 7.39 1.31 5.77
N THR A 241 7.07 2.08 6.81
CA THR A 241 7.70 3.37 7.04
C THR A 241 9.19 3.22 7.38
N LEU A 242 9.58 2.24 8.19
CA LEU A 242 11.00 2.00 8.50
C LEU A 242 11.80 1.60 7.26
N ILE A 243 11.28 0.69 6.44
CA ILE A 243 11.92 0.28 5.19
C ILE A 243 12.11 1.46 4.25
N PHE A 244 11.18 2.40 4.25
CA PHE A 244 11.30 3.61 3.45
C PHE A 244 12.27 4.63 4.08
N LEU A 245 12.22 4.83 5.40
CA LEU A 245 13.04 5.80 6.13
C LEU A 245 14.52 5.41 6.16
N THR A 246 14.87 4.12 6.24
CA THR A 246 16.27 3.68 6.35
C THR A 246 17.12 4.06 5.11
N PRO A 247 16.75 3.70 3.87
CA PRO A 247 17.46 4.16 2.67
C PRO A 247 17.45 5.67 2.56
N SER A 248 16.31 6.29 2.91
CA SER A 248 16.10 7.73 2.84
C SER A 248 17.08 8.51 3.72
N ILE A 249 17.23 8.10 4.98
CA ILE A 249 18.16 8.73 5.92
C ILE A 249 19.60 8.58 5.41
N ILE A 250 19.99 7.40 4.95
CA ILE A 250 21.35 7.16 4.42
C ILE A 250 21.63 8.07 3.21
N GLN A 251 20.69 8.15 2.27
CA GLN A 251 20.83 9.03 1.11
C GLN A 251 20.93 10.51 1.54
N MET A 252 20.12 10.92 2.51
CA MET A 252 20.09 12.30 3.01
C MET A 252 21.40 12.68 3.69
N SER A 253 21.92 11.87 4.61
CA SER A 253 23.22 12.18 5.23
C SER A 253 24.37 12.11 4.23
N GLY A 254 24.29 11.27 3.20
CA GLY A 254 25.20 11.32 2.05
C GLY A 254 25.15 12.67 1.33
N GLY A 255 23.95 13.18 1.05
CA GLY A 255 23.75 14.50 0.46
C GLY A 255 24.30 15.62 1.34
N ILE A 256 24.00 15.61 2.64
CA ILE A 256 24.49 16.62 3.60
C ILE A 256 26.02 16.62 3.68
N MET A 257 26.65 15.43 3.72
CA MET A 257 28.11 15.31 3.67
C MET A 257 28.67 15.93 2.39
N ALA A 258 28.07 15.61 1.23
CA ALA A 258 28.49 16.17 -0.05
C ALA A 258 28.32 17.71 -0.10
N PHE A 259 27.20 18.26 0.39
CA PHE A 259 26.98 19.71 0.48
C PHE A 259 27.97 20.40 1.44
N SER A 260 28.42 19.68 2.47
CA SER A 260 29.40 20.20 3.43
C SER A 260 30.84 20.08 2.94
N GLY A 261 31.05 19.66 1.68
CA GLY A 261 32.39 19.41 1.12
C GLY A 261 33.11 18.20 1.74
N VAL A 262 32.40 17.37 2.51
CA VAL A 262 32.94 16.16 3.12
C VAL A 262 32.89 15.03 2.09
N ASN A 263 34.04 14.42 1.85
CA ASN A 263 34.14 13.24 0.98
C ASN A 263 33.28 12.09 1.54
N VAL A 264 32.22 11.73 0.82
CA VAL A 264 31.35 10.61 1.19
C VAL A 264 32.13 9.31 1.01
N PRO A 265 32.29 8.48 2.07
CA PRO A 265 33.02 7.23 1.95
C PRO A 265 32.37 6.29 0.91
N LEU A 266 33.19 5.61 0.11
CA LEU A 266 32.70 4.75 -0.97
C LEU A 266 31.81 3.60 -0.48
N TRP A 267 32.11 3.03 0.69
CA TRP A 267 31.26 1.99 1.27
C TRP A 267 29.86 2.52 1.63
N TYR A 268 29.78 3.79 2.03
CA TYR A 268 28.56 4.44 2.46
C TYR A 268 27.61 4.67 1.28
N SER A 269 28.15 5.22 0.19
CA SER A 269 27.40 5.44 -1.04
C SER A 269 26.88 4.13 -1.62
N ARG A 270 27.68 3.06 -1.58
CA ARG A 270 27.29 1.70 -2.03
C ARG A 270 26.13 1.12 -1.23
N ILE A 271 26.17 1.22 0.10
CA ILE A 271 25.04 0.77 0.94
C ILE A 271 23.77 1.56 0.61
N GLY A 272 23.89 2.89 0.51
CA GLY A 272 22.77 3.74 0.09
C GLY A 272 22.22 3.34 -1.28
N LEU A 273 23.09 3.02 -2.23
CA LEU A 273 22.73 2.57 -3.57
C LEU A 273 21.92 1.27 -3.56
N VAL A 274 22.40 0.27 -2.82
CA VAL A 274 21.77 -1.04 -2.69
C VAL A 274 20.39 -0.91 -2.03
N LEU A 275 20.32 -0.16 -0.93
CA LEU A 275 19.07 0.06 -0.20
C LEU A 275 18.04 0.84 -1.03
N LEU A 276 18.47 1.88 -1.75
CA LEU A 276 17.61 2.64 -2.64
C LEU A 276 17.14 1.79 -3.83
N SER A 277 18.05 1.02 -4.44
CA SER A 277 17.73 0.16 -5.59
C SER A 277 16.82 -1.01 -5.23
N SER A 278 16.72 -1.37 -3.94
CA SER A 278 15.91 -2.50 -3.46
C SER A 278 14.57 -2.10 -2.83
N SER A 279 14.16 -0.82 -2.92
CA SER A 279 12.94 -0.30 -2.27
C SER A 279 11.69 -1.13 -2.58
N GLY A 280 11.42 -1.41 -3.86
CA GLY A 280 10.25 -2.19 -4.30
C GLY A 280 10.28 -3.64 -3.80
N PHE A 281 11.47 -4.24 -3.68
CA PHE A 281 11.64 -5.59 -3.14
C PHE A 281 11.37 -5.62 -1.63
N LEU A 282 11.93 -4.67 -0.89
CA LEU A 282 11.73 -4.54 0.54
C LEU A 282 10.24 -4.24 0.87
N ASN A 283 9.60 -3.39 0.05
CA ASN A 283 8.15 -3.15 0.11
C ASN A 283 7.35 -4.44 -0.12
N ALA A 284 7.74 -5.28 -1.08
CA ALA A 284 7.10 -6.57 -1.33
C ALA A 284 7.21 -7.53 -0.13
N ILE A 285 8.37 -7.58 0.54
CA ILE A 285 8.55 -8.40 1.75
C ILE A 285 7.54 -8.00 2.84
N VAL A 286 7.37 -6.70 3.09
CA VAL A 286 6.42 -6.22 4.11
C VAL A 286 4.99 -6.44 3.68
N TYR A 287 4.68 -6.19 2.41
CA TYR A 287 3.37 -6.40 1.83
C TYR A 287 2.90 -7.85 1.99
N PHE A 288 3.70 -8.82 1.55
CA PHE A 288 3.34 -10.23 1.60
C PHE A 288 3.53 -10.89 2.98
N ARG A 289 4.11 -10.18 3.96
CA ARG A 289 4.32 -10.70 5.32
C ARG A 289 3.03 -11.24 5.96
N ILE A 290 1.91 -10.51 5.83
CA ILE A 290 0.63 -10.93 6.42
C ILE A 290 0.10 -12.20 5.74
N ARG A 291 0.23 -12.29 4.42
CA ARG A 291 -0.15 -13.48 3.66
C ARG A 291 0.71 -14.69 4.03
N ASN A 292 2.02 -14.49 4.16
CA ASN A 292 2.97 -15.51 4.58
C ASN A 292 2.62 -16.06 5.99
N ALA A 293 2.33 -15.16 6.94
CA ALA A 293 1.93 -15.57 8.29
C ALA A 293 0.63 -16.39 8.31
N ARG A 294 -0.35 -16.05 7.48
CA ARG A 294 -1.59 -16.82 7.34
C ARG A 294 -1.34 -18.20 6.73
N LEU A 295 -0.61 -18.27 5.63
CA LEU A 295 -0.26 -19.55 5.00
C LEU A 295 0.56 -20.48 5.91
N GLN A 296 1.44 -19.92 6.75
CA GLN A 296 2.19 -20.69 7.74
C GLN A 296 1.28 -21.29 8.83
N GLN A 297 0.20 -20.59 9.20
CA GLN A 297 -0.80 -21.10 10.15
C GLN A 297 -1.68 -22.19 9.52
N GLU A 298 -2.03 -22.03 8.24
CA GLU A 298 -2.85 -23.01 7.52
C GLU A 298 -2.07 -24.26 7.10
N ARG A 299 -0.76 -24.13 6.84
CA ARG A 299 0.14 -25.21 6.40
C ARG A 299 1.42 -25.24 7.24
N PRO A 300 1.34 -25.73 8.50
CA PRO A 300 2.49 -25.76 9.40
C PRO A 300 3.61 -26.70 8.92
N ASP A 301 3.29 -27.66 8.05
CA ASP A 301 4.22 -28.59 7.40
C ASP A 301 5.08 -27.94 6.31
N TRP A 302 4.69 -26.75 5.82
CA TRP A 302 5.42 -26.07 4.76
C TRP A 302 6.60 -25.26 5.31
N SER A 303 7.76 -25.41 4.66
CA SER A 303 8.91 -24.55 4.92
C SER A 303 8.61 -23.11 4.49
N LYS A 304 9.17 -22.13 5.21
CA LYS A 304 9.02 -20.70 4.89
C LYS A 304 9.41 -20.38 3.44
N PHE A 305 10.45 -21.04 2.93
CA PHE A 305 10.88 -20.90 1.54
C PHE A 305 9.80 -21.38 0.56
N ARG A 306 9.20 -22.55 0.82
CA ARG A 306 8.11 -23.09 -0.01
C ARG A 306 6.89 -22.17 -0.02
N ILE A 307 6.55 -21.56 1.11
CA ILE A 307 5.45 -20.57 1.19
C ILE A 307 5.78 -19.34 0.36
N SER A 308 6.98 -18.77 0.50
CA SER A 308 7.41 -17.61 -0.30
C SER A 308 7.38 -17.90 -1.80
N VAL A 309 7.90 -19.06 -2.23
CA VAL A 309 7.85 -19.50 -3.64
C VAL A 309 6.40 -19.66 -4.11
N SER A 310 5.50 -20.20 -3.29
CA SER A 310 4.08 -20.26 -3.64
C SER A 310 3.49 -18.87 -3.84
N ILE A 311 3.75 -17.93 -2.93
CA ILE A 311 3.24 -16.54 -3.05
C ILE A 311 3.75 -15.88 -4.33
N VAL A 312 5.05 -16.05 -4.65
CA VAL A 312 5.65 -15.52 -5.89
C VAL A 312 4.94 -16.11 -7.11
N ASN A 313 4.80 -17.45 -7.15
CA ASN A 313 4.17 -18.13 -8.27
C ASN A 313 2.69 -17.74 -8.44
N ASP A 314 1.94 -17.65 -7.35
CA ASP A 314 0.51 -17.30 -7.36
C ASP A 314 0.27 -15.85 -7.79
N THR A 315 1.25 -14.97 -7.54
CA THR A 315 1.16 -13.53 -7.84
C THR A 315 1.65 -13.20 -9.25
N LEU A 316 2.76 -13.79 -9.69
CA LEU A 316 3.36 -13.51 -11.01
C LEU A 316 2.80 -14.37 -12.14
N PHE A 317 2.38 -15.60 -11.84
CA PHE A 317 1.90 -16.56 -12.85
C PHE A 317 0.44 -16.96 -12.60
N PRO A 318 -0.48 -15.98 -12.58
CA PRO A 318 -1.88 -16.20 -12.23
C PRO A 318 -2.61 -17.21 -13.12
N CYS A 319 -2.16 -17.33 -14.38
CA CYS A 319 -2.78 -18.19 -15.38
C CYS A 319 -2.25 -19.63 -15.36
N ALA A 320 -1.08 -19.88 -14.75
CA ALA A 320 -0.47 -21.21 -14.72
C ALA A 320 -1.19 -22.18 -13.77
N LYS A 321 -1.92 -21.66 -12.77
CA LYS A 321 -2.75 -22.47 -11.86
C LYS A 321 -4.23 -22.32 -12.22
N ARG A 322 -4.70 -23.18 -13.14
CA ARG A 322 -6.12 -23.24 -13.55
C ARG A 322 -7.00 -24.14 -12.66
N SER A 323 -6.56 -24.56 -11.48
CA SER A 323 -7.36 -25.50 -10.68
C SER A 323 -7.32 -25.24 -9.17
N SER A 324 -8.51 -24.99 -8.63
CA SER A 324 -9.02 -25.28 -7.28
C SER A 324 -8.67 -24.42 -6.04
N MET A 325 -7.92 -23.33 -6.10
CA MET A 325 -7.78 -22.44 -4.92
C MET A 325 -8.03 -20.97 -5.28
N ILE A 326 -9.30 -20.58 -5.25
CA ILE A 326 -9.66 -19.18 -5.07
C ILE A 326 -9.39 -18.88 -3.59
N PHE A 327 -8.17 -18.46 -3.28
CA PHE A 327 -7.95 -17.73 -2.03
C PHE A 327 -8.70 -16.41 -2.18
N GLU A 328 -9.78 -16.24 -1.41
CA GLU A 328 -10.25 -14.92 -1.07
C GLU A 328 -9.10 -14.25 -0.31
N ASP A 329 -8.25 -13.52 -1.06
CA ASP A 329 -7.23 -12.62 -0.54
C ASP A 329 -7.90 -11.41 0.13
N VAL A 330 -8.89 -11.66 1.00
CA VAL A 330 -9.43 -10.71 1.95
C VAL A 330 -8.31 -10.50 2.96
N GLU A 331 -7.40 -9.57 2.68
CA GLU A 331 -6.71 -8.92 3.77
C GLU A 331 -7.80 -8.37 4.71
N PRO A 332 -7.64 -8.49 6.04
CA PRO A 332 -8.58 -7.88 6.97
C PRO A 332 -8.53 -6.37 6.77
N SER A 333 -9.24 -5.88 5.76
CA SER A 333 -9.58 -4.49 5.61
C SER A 333 -10.26 -4.13 6.91
N ILE A 334 -9.81 -3.06 7.54
CA ILE A 334 -10.53 -2.46 8.65
C ILE A 334 -11.86 -1.99 8.07
N HIS A 335 -12.83 -2.89 7.98
CA HIS A 335 -14.21 -2.53 7.72
C HIS A 335 -14.66 -1.82 8.99
N THR A 336 -14.61 -0.49 8.93
CA THR A 336 -15.07 0.42 9.99
C THR A 336 -16.56 0.28 10.27
N SER A 337 -17.27 -0.67 9.64
CA SER A 337 -18.68 -0.97 9.92
C SER A 337 -18.89 -1.53 11.32
N ASP A 338 -17.89 -2.20 11.90
CA ASP A 338 -18.03 -2.89 13.18
C ASP A 338 -17.43 -2.09 14.35
N PHE A 339 -16.90 -0.89 14.08
CA PHE A 339 -16.36 0.03 15.08
C PHE A 339 -17.45 1.01 15.54
N SER A 340 -18.56 0.49 16.06
CA SER A 340 -19.46 1.27 16.91
C SER A 340 -19.02 1.04 18.35
N ILE A 341 -17.91 1.68 18.74
CA ILE A 341 -17.79 2.06 20.14
C ILE A 341 -18.89 3.11 20.32
N SER A 342 -19.90 2.79 21.13
CA SER A 342 -20.82 3.78 21.65
C SER A 342 -19.95 4.83 22.36
N ASP A 343 -19.76 5.98 21.72
CA ASP A 343 -19.09 7.16 22.30
C ASP A 343 -19.98 7.79 23.40
N ASP A 344 -20.73 6.98 24.16
CA ASP A 344 -21.67 7.44 25.19
C ASP A 344 -20.97 7.76 26.53
N ASP A 345 -19.63 7.75 26.60
CA ASP A 345 -18.87 7.89 27.86
C ASP A 345 -17.88 9.07 27.94
N ASP A 346 -17.84 9.99 26.95
CA ASP A 346 -16.91 11.15 27.00
C ASP A 346 -17.58 12.51 27.27
N ASP A 347 -18.85 12.53 27.71
CA ASP A 347 -19.49 13.70 28.33
C ASP A 347 -19.76 13.44 29.84
N MET A 348 -18.69 13.14 30.59
CA MET A 348 -18.68 13.37 32.04
C MET A 348 -18.12 14.78 32.30
N GLU A 349 -18.78 15.77 31.69
CA GLU A 349 -18.72 17.15 32.16
C GLU A 349 -19.69 17.25 33.33
N VAL A 350 -19.17 17.68 34.48
CA VAL A 350 -19.93 17.95 35.71
C VAL A 350 -21.10 18.87 35.37
N ARG A 351 -22.30 18.32 35.31
CA ARG A 351 -23.57 19.06 35.37
C ARG A 351 -24.42 18.48 36.48
N ASP A 352 -24.55 19.30 37.52
CA ASP A 352 -25.58 19.21 38.54
C ASP A 352 -26.97 19.18 37.90
N ASP A 353 -27.83 18.35 38.51
CA ASP A 353 -29.29 18.37 38.56
C ASP A 353 -30.10 18.64 37.28
N ILE A 354 -30.99 17.68 36.96
CA ILE A 354 -32.46 17.88 36.86
C ILE A 354 -33.11 16.56 36.42
N GLU A 355 -34.03 16.07 37.25
CA GLU A 355 -35.05 15.07 36.95
C GLU A 355 -35.88 15.42 35.70
N ARG A 356 -36.22 14.41 34.87
CA ARG A 356 -37.61 14.17 34.43
C ARG A 356 -37.79 12.94 33.54
N ASP A 357 -38.66 12.07 34.03
CA ASP A 357 -39.74 11.33 33.36
C ASP A 357 -39.53 10.66 32.00
N GLY A 358 -39.75 9.34 32.02
CA GLY A 358 -39.72 8.47 30.87
C GLY A 358 -40.95 8.49 29.97
N VAL A 359 -40.75 8.05 28.73
CA VAL A 359 -41.77 7.48 27.85
C VAL A 359 -41.11 6.39 26.99
N LEU A 360 -41.39 5.12 27.29
CA LEU A 360 -41.03 3.98 26.45
C LEU A 360 -42.00 3.89 25.26
N ARG A 361 -41.54 4.22 24.04
CA ARG A 361 -42.22 3.86 22.78
C ARG A 361 -41.51 2.68 22.11
N HIS A 362 -42.14 1.51 22.12
CA HIS A 362 -41.78 0.39 21.27
C HIS A 362 -42.13 0.70 19.81
N SER A 363 -41.12 1.09 19.01
CA SER A 363 -41.26 1.22 17.56
C SER A 363 -40.97 -0.13 16.88
N ARG A 364 -42.01 -0.70 16.28
CA ARG A 364 -41.98 -1.97 15.53
C ARG A 364 -41.34 -1.71 14.15
N LYS A 365 -40.04 -1.98 14.00
CA LYS A 365 -39.35 -1.90 12.70
C LYS A 365 -39.79 -3.05 11.78
N GLU A 366 -40.29 -2.71 10.61
CA GLU A 366 -40.50 -3.64 9.49
C GLU A 366 -39.15 -4.20 8.98
N PRO A 367 -39.09 -5.46 8.54
CA PRO A 367 -37.87 -6.09 8.05
C PRO A 367 -37.40 -5.50 6.71
N SER A 368 -36.08 -5.37 6.58
CA SER A 368 -35.38 -4.84 5.42
C SER A 368 -35.39 -5.83 4.24
N LYS A 369 -35.45 -5.33 3.01
CA LYS A 369 -35.50 -6.11 1.75
C LYS A 369 -34.29 -7.04 1.48
N ASN A 370 -33.32 -7.17 2.40
CA ASN A 370 -32.07 -7.91 2.20
C ASN A 370 -31.82 -9.02 3.24
N ASP A 371 -32.83 -9.44 4.02
CA ASP A 371 -32.65 -10.48 5.03
C ASP A 371 -32.39 -11.86 4.39
N ARG A 372 -31.38 -12.58 4.90
CA ARG A 372 -31.08 -13.95 4.48
C ARG A 372 -32.04 -14.92 5.17
N VAL A 373 -32.59 -15.85 4.39
CA VAL A 373 -33.45 -16.92 4.88
C VAL A 373 -32.68 -18.23 4.83
N GLU A 374 -32.54 -18.87 6.00
CA GLU A 374 -31.97 -20.21 6.11
C GLU A 374 -33.11 -21.23 6.25
N ILE A 375 -33.18 -22.19 5.31
CA ILE A 375 -34.21 -23.22 5.29
C ILE A 375 -33.58 -24.51 5.83
N LYS A 376 -34.07 -25.00 6.97
CA LYS A 376 -33.63 -26.28 7.55
C LYS A 376 -34.07 -27.46 6.67
N GLU A 377 -33.29 -28.54 6.71
CA GLU A 377 -33.67 -29.82 6.10
C GLU A 377 -35.06 -30.25 6.60
N GLY A 378 -35.97 -30.51 5.67
CA GLY A 378 -37.40 -30.76 5.93
C GLY A 378 -38.34 -29.59 5.58
N GLY A 379 -37.87 -28.35 5.54
CA GLY A 379 -38.72 -27.16 5.26
C GLY A 379 -39.32 -27.11 3.84
N TRP A 380 -38.77 -27.88 2.91
CA TRP A 380 -39.20 -27.91 1.51
C TRP A 380 -40.62 -28.45 1.30
N GLN A 381 -41.03 -29.42 2.10
CA GLN A 381 -42.38 -30.00 2.01
C GLN A 381 -43.43 -28.98 2.46
N THR A 382 -43.13 -28.22 3.51
CA THR A 382 -44.01 -27.17 4.04
C THR A 382 -44.11 -25.96 3.11
N LEU A 383 -43.02 -25.60 2.42
CA LEU A 383 -43.04 -24.52 1.42
C LEU A 383 -43.85 -24.86 0.17
N ARG A 384 -43.89 -26.14 -0.26
CA ARG A 384 -44.79 -26.60 -1.33
C ARG A 384 -46.26 -26.59 -0.89
N ALA A 385 -46.55 -27.03 0.35
CA ALA A 385 -47.90 -26.95 0.91
C ALA A 385 -48.40 -25.50 1.02
N ALA A 386 -47.50 -24.54 1.19
CA ALA A 386 -47.80 -23.10 1.21
C ALA A 386 -47.94 -22.45 -0.18
N GLY A 387 -47.94 -23.23 -1.28
CA GLY A 387 -48.22 -22.73 -2.63
C GLY A 387 -47.06 -22.04 -3.34
N ILE A 388 -45.81 -22.15 -2.84
CA ILE A 388 -44.64 -21.58 -3.51
C ILE A 388 -44.26 -22.48 -4.70
N LYS A 389 -44.64 -22.05 -5.91
CA LYS A 389 -44.57 -22.86 -7.13
C LYS A 389 -43.18 -22.97 -7.77
N SER A 390 -42.30 -21.98 -7.58
CA SER A 390 -40.93 -22.07 -8.07
C SER A 390 -39.99 -21.15 -7.31
N ILE A 391 -38.73 -21.56 -7.17
CA ILE A 391 -37.63 -20.70 -6.71
C ILE A 391 -36.71 -20.52 -7.92
N ARG A 392 -36.58 -19.28 -8.40
CA ARG A 392 -35.62 -18.97 -9.47
C ARG A 392 -34.22 -19.01 -8.89
N LYS A 393 -33.42 -19.95 -9.37
CA LYS A 393 -32.00 -20.03 -9.09
C LYS A 393 -31.31 -19.09 -10.08
N ASN A 394 -30.85 -17.92 -9.61
CA ASN A 394 -30.05 -17.02 -10.44
C ASN A 394 -28.63 -17.58 -10.53
N GLU A 395 -28.42 -18.51 -11.47
CA GLU A 395 -27.09 -18.94 -11.88
C GLU A 395 -26.52 -17.86 -12.79
N CYS A 396 -25.72 -16.97 -12.20
CA CYS A 396 -24.89 -16.07 -12.98
C CYS A 396 -23.84 -16.93 -13.70
N CYS A 397 -24.03 -17.11 -15.01
CA CYS A 397 -23.13 -17.83 -15.89
C CYS A 397 -21.74 -17.19 -15.89
N ASP A 398 -20.73 -17.98 -15.57
CA ASP A 398 -19.55 -18.04 -16.42
C ASP A 398 -19.24 -19.52 -16.73
N LYS A 399 -19.03 -19.81 -18.01
CA LYS A 399 -19.20 -21.14 -18.62
C LYS A 399 -18.01 -22.09 -18.37
N GLN A 400 -18.34 -23.40 -18.32
CA GLN A 400 -17.50 -24.61 -18.55
C GLN A 400 -16.58 -25.12 -17.42
N THR A 401 -17.08 -25.99 -16.54
CA THR A 401 -16.93 -27.48 -16.54
C THR A 401 -17.20 -28.08 -15.14
N PRO A 402 -17.60 -29.37 -15.05
CA PRO A 402 -18.21 -29.94 -13.86
C PRO A 402 -17.18 -30.68 -12.98
N THR A 403 -17.19 -30.43 -11.67
CA THR A 403 -17.37 -31.45 -10.62
C THR A 403 -17.21 -30.85 -9.23
N ARG A 404 -18.20 -31.14 -8.36
CA ARG A 404 -18.25 -30.96 -6.90
C ARG A 404 -17.78 -29.60 -6.34
N ALA A 405 -18.67 -28.63 -6.35
CA ALA A 405 -18.67 -27.54 -5.37
C ALA A 405 -19.96 -27.59 -4.54
N LYS A 406 -19.85 -27.56 -3.21
CA LYS A 406 -20.99 -27.29 -2.32
C LYS A 406 -21.50 -25.88 -2.64
N ALA A 407 -22.63 -25.81 -3.32
CA ALA A 407 -23.31 -24.56 -3.64
C ALA A 407 -23.85 -23.93 -2.36
N LEU A 408 -23.32 -22.77 -1.96
CA LEU A 408 -24.01 -21.87 -1.05
C LEU A 408 -25.09 -21.15 -1.86
N ASN A 409 -26.32 -21.64 -1.72
CA ASN A 409 -27.48 -21.21 -2.47
C ASN A 409 -27.89 -19.79 -2.04
N LYS A 410 -27.80 -18.83 -2.96
CA LYS A 410 -28.53 -17.57 -2.84
C LYS A 410 -29.95 -17.83 -3.34
N VAL A 411 -30.91 -17.90 -2.41
CA VAL A 411 -32.33 -18.10 -2.71
C VAL A 411 -33.02 -16.75 -2.68
N GLU A 412 -33.50 -16.29 -3.82
CA GLU A 412 -34.35 -15.10 -3.94
C GLU A 412 -35.80 -15.57 -3.99
N ILE A 413 -36.57 -15.30 -2.93
CA ILE A 413 -37.98 -15.68 -2.84
C ILE A 413 -38.80 -14.59 -3.52
N VAL A 414 -39.25 -14.86 -4.75
CA VAL A 414 -40.22 -13.99 -5.44
C VAL A 414 -41.61 -14.40 -4.97
N GLN A 415 -42.25 -13.55 -4.17
CA GLN A 415 -43.55 -13.83 -3.55
C GLN A 415 -44.66 -13.09 -4.32
N GLU A 416 -45.64 -13.82 -4.86
CA GLU A 416 -46.70 -13.20 -5.68
C GLU A 416 -47.97 -12.85 -4.87
N LYS A 417 -48.17 -13.41 -3.68
CA LYS A 417 -49.14 -13.04 -2.61
C LYS A 417 -49.19 -14.18 -1.59
N GLY A 418 -48.66 -14.00 -0.38
CA GLY A 418 -48.76 -15.01 0.67
C GLY A 418 -48.54 -14.45 2.07
N ASP A 419 -49.27 -14.97 3.05
CA ASP A 419 -49.21 -14.54 4.45
C ASP A 419 -47.89 -14.98 5.13
N TRP A 420 -47.21 -14.05 5.79
CA TRP A 420 -45.97 -14.29 6.54
C TRP A 420 -46.14 -15.29 7.70
N ARG A 421 -47.36 -15.48 8.20
CA ARG A 421 -47.66 -16.46 9.25
C ARG A 421 -47.37 -17.90 8.79
N THR A 422 -47.67 -18.21 7.53
CA THR A 422 -47.46 -19.54 6.94
C THR A 422 -45.97 -19.87 6.77
N LEU A 423 -45.15 -18.88 6.40
CA LEU A 423 -43.69 -19.04 6.29
C LEU A 423 -43.05 -19.30 7.65
N ARG A 424 -43.51 -18.62 8.69
CA ARG A 424 -42.98 -18.80 10.06
C ARG A 424 -43.34 -20.18 10.63
N ALA A 425 -44.55 -20.68 10.32
CA ALA A 425 -44.95 -22.06 10.63
C ALA A 425 -44.12 -23.11 9.88
N ALA A 426 -43.62 -22.77 8.67
CA ALA A 426 -42.70 -23.60 7.90
C ALA A 426 -41.24 -23.57 8.41
N GLY A 427 -40.97 -22.94 9.56
CA GLY A 427 -39.64 -22.89 10.16
C GLY A 427 -38.68 -21.92 9.49
N VAL A 428 -39.17 -21.03 8.62
CA VAL A 428 -38.38 -19.95 8.00
C VAL A 428 -38.01 -18.93 9.08
N ARG A 429 -36.74 -18.93 9.49
CA ARG A 429 -36.19 -17.89 10.36
C ARG A 429 -35.46 -16.86 9.48
N THR A 430 -35.86 -15.60 9.59
CA THR A 430 -35.07 -14.47 9.08
C THR A 430 -33.80 -14.34 9.91
N ILE A 431 -32.65 -14.51 9.27
CA ILE A 431 -31.37 -14.14 9.85
C ILE A 431 -31.19 -12.65 9.52
N LYS A 432 -31.39 -11.82 10.54
CA LYS A 432 -31.00 -10.40 10.46
C LYS A 432 -29.48 -10.34 10.38
N ASN A 433 -28.97 -9.62 9.39
CA ASN A 433 -27.60 -9.09 9.43
C ASN A 433 -27.58 -7.81 10.24
#